data_AF-A0A531MSF3-F1
#
_entry.id   AF-A0A531MSF3-F1
#
_cell.length_a   1.000
_cell.length_b   1.000
_cell.length_c   1.000
_cell.angle_alpha   90.00
_cell.angle_beta   90.00
_cell.angle_gamma   90.00
#
_symmetry.space_group_name_H-M   'P 1'
#
loop_
_entity.id
_entity.type
_entity.pdbx_description
1 polymer ?
#
loop_
_entity_poly.entity_id
_entity_poly.type
_entity_poly.pdbx_seq_one_letter_code
_entity_poly.pdbx_strand_id
1 'polypeptide(L)'
;KGLVTNSNVLTAERAHTSYRAELSQTELQQEQAQQAMLTAESELRKKKQSYEMDLISQTQDTQVELGKIQSQIRYVADKLLFIFTYGEQRTFDDLQGSVKISIFRRDRKIAHDIIANENTEVLAGDVIEVSIVANKGFYTPDTSGTMGSPNAVGLQPSIVGQ
;
A
#
# COMPACT_ATOMS: atom_id res chain seq x y z
N LYS A 1 -68.38 3.63 -64.65
CA LYS A 1 -68.62 3.90 -63.20
C LYS A 1 -69.84 3.08 -62.78
N GLY A 2 -69.68 1.97 -62.06
CA GLY A 2 -70.83 1.12 -61.68
C GLY A 2 -70.55 -0.35 -61.37
N LEU A 3 -69.28 -0.81 -61.39
CA LEU A 3 -68.96 -2.23 -61.20
C LEU A 3 -68.72 -2.64 -59.73
N VAL A 4 -68.74 -1.71 -58.78
CA VAL A 4 -68.46 -1.98 -57.36
C VAL A 4 -69.69 -1.57 -56.55
N THR A 5 -70.24 -2.51 -55.78
CA THR A 5 -71.36 -2.25 -54.87
C THR A 5 -70.91 -1.32 -53.74
N ASN A 6 -71.76 -0.38 -53.34
CA ASN A 6 -71.47 0.61 -52.28
C ASN A 6 -70.99 -0.06 -50.97
N SER A 7 -71.53 -1.25 -50.67
CA SER A 7 -71.09 -2.09 -49.53
C SER A 7 -69.62 -2.48 -49.57
N ASN A 8 -69.07 -2.79 -50.74
CA ASN A 8 -67.66 -3.19 -50.88
C ASN A 8 -66.73 -1.98 -50.69
N VAL A 9 -67.15 -0.79 -51.13
CA VAL A 9 -66.43 0.47 -50.91
C VAL A 9 -66.40 0.81 -49.43
N LEU A 10 -67.55 0.77 -48.74
CA LEU A 10 -67.63 1.01 -47.30
C LEU A 10 -66.81 0.01 -46.47
N THR A 11 -66.77 -1.26 -46.90
CA THR A 11 -65.96 -2.29 -46.25
C THR A 11 -64.46 -2.02 -46.44
N ALA A 12 -64.05 -1.62 -47.64
CA ALA A 12 -62.67 -1.25 -47.92
C ALA A 12 -62.22 0.00 -47.14
N GLU A 13 -63.08 1.02 -47.04
CA GLU A 13 -62.81 2.22 -46.23
C GLU A 13 -62.66 1.87 -44.74
N ARG A 14 -63.52 1.01 -44.20
CA ARG A 14 -63.41 0.53 -42.81
C ARG A 14 -62.11 -0.23 -42.58
N ALA A 15 -61.76 -1.15 -43.49
CA ALA A 15 -60.53 -1.92 -43.40
C ALA A 15 -59.30 -0.98 -43.44
N HIS A 16 -59.29 -0.01 -44.34
CA HIS A 16 -58.21 0.97 -44.46
C HIS A 16 -58.06 1.82 -43.18
N THR A 17 -59.16 2.29 -42.60
CA THR A 17 -59.11 3.03 -41.32
C THR A 17 -58.61 2.14 -40.18
N SER A 18 -59.03 0.88 -40.11
CA SER A 18 -58.52 -0.06 -39.09
C SER A 18 -57.02 -0.31 -39.22
N TYR A 19 -56.53 -0.48 -40.45
CA TYR A 19 -55.11 -0.70 -40.71
C TYR A 19 -54.26 0.51 -40.32
N ARG A 20 -54.75 1.73 -40.57
CA ARG A 20 -54.05 2.95 -40.13
C ARG A 20 -54.01 3.08 -38.61
N ALA A 21 -55.08 2.70 -37.92
CA ALA A 21 -55.11 2.69 -36.47
C ALA A 21 -54.11 1.67 -35.90
N GLU A 22 -54.08 0.45 -36.43
CA GLU A 22 -53.14 -0.61 -36.05
C GLU A 22 -51.68 -0.22 -36.34
N LEU A 23 -51.44 0.41 -37.50
CA LEU A 23 -50.12 0.94 -37.84
C LEU A 23 -49.67 2.00 -36.82
N SER A 24 -50.51 2.98 -36.52
CA SER A 24 -50.17 4.03 -35.54
C SER A 24 -49.92 3.47 -34.14
N GLN A 25 -50.66 2.43 -33.75
CA GLN A 25 -50.47 1.75 -32.47
C GLN A 25 -49.14 0.99 -32.44
N THR A 26 -48.77 0.35 -33.56
CA THR A 26 -47.51 -0.38 -33.69
C THR A 26 -46.31 0.56 -33.69
N GLU A 27 -46.40 1.70 -34.38
CA GLU A 27 -45.38 2.74 -34.38
C GLU A 27 -45.12 3.27 -32.97
N LEU A 28 -46.19 3.55 -32.20
CA LEU A 28 -46.07 3.98 -30.81
C LEU A 28 -45.44 2.92 -29.90
N GLN A 29 -45.79 1.63 -30.10
CA GLN A 29 -45.15 0.53 -29.37
C GLN A 29 -43.67 0.40 -29.72
N GLN A 30 -43.30 0.59 -31.00
CA GLN A 30 -41.93 0.57 -31.45
C GLN A 30 -41.11 1.70 -30.82
N GLU A 31 -41.63 2.92 -30.80
CA GLU A 31 -40.96 4.06 -30.15
C GLU A 31 -40.76 3.81 -28.64
N GLN A 32 -41.77 3.28 -27.95
CA GLN A 32 -41.66 2.94 -26.54
C GLN A 32 -40.60 1.86 -26.28
N ALA A 33 -40.57 0.81 -27.10
CA ALA A 33 -39.56 -0.25 -27.00
C ALA A 33 -38.15 0.31 -27.25
N GLN A 34 -37.99 1.21 -28.23
CA GLN A 34 -36.72 1.85 -28.52
C GLN A 34 -36.26 2.76 -27.37
N GLN A 35 -37.16 3.52 -26.77
CA GLN A 35 -36.85 4.34 -25.60
C GLN A 35 -36.45 3.48 -24.39
N ALA A 36 -37.15 2.36 -24.16
CA ALA A 36 -36.81 1.42 -23.10
C ALA A 36 -35.42 0.78 -23.32
N MET A 37 -35.09 0.43 -24.56
CA MET A 37 -33.78 -0.09 -24.94
C MET A 37 -32.66 0.92 -24.65
N LEU A 38 -32.82 2.18 -25.07
CA LEU A 38 -31.84 3.24 -24.80
C LEU A 38 -31.66 3.50 -23.30
N THR A 39 -32.75 3.43 -22.53
CA THR A 39 -32.70 3.58 -21.07
C THR A 39 -31.92 2.44 -20.43
N ALA A 40 -32.21 1.20 -20.81
CA ALA A 40 -31.50 0.01 -20.33
C ALA A 40 -30.01 0.04 -20.69
N GLU A 41 -29.66 0.49 -21.90
CA GLU A 41 -28.26 0.64 -22.32
C GLU A 41 -27.53 1.70 -21.49
N SER A 42 -28.18 2.83 -21.20
CA SER A 42 -27.64 3.88 -20.34
C SER A 42 -27.40 3.38 -18.92
N GLU A 43 -28.34 2.63 -18.35
CA GLU A 43 -28.21 2.01 -17.03
C GLU A 43 -27.07 0.98 -16.99
N LEU A 44 -26.96 0.14 -18.02
CA LEU A 44 -25.87 -0.82 -18.15
C LEU A 44 -24.50 -0.11 -18.20
N ARG A 45 -24.40 0.96 -18.99
CA ARG A 45 -23.17 1.76 -19.08
C ARG A 45 -22.82 2.40 -17.74
N LYS A 46 -23.79 2.98 -17.04
CA LYS A 46 -23.58 3.55 -15.70
C LYS A 46 -23.11 2.49 -14.70
N LYS A 47 -23.75 1.31 -14.70
CA LYS A 47 -23.37 0.21 -13.81
C LYS A 47 -21.95 -0.28 -14.10
N LYS A 48 -21.58 -0.42 -15.37
CA LYS A 48 -20.21 -0.76 -15.77
C LYS A 48 -19.20 0.28 -15.28
N GLN A 49 -19.47 1.56 -15.50
CA GLN A 49 -18.59 2.64 -15.04
C GLN A 49 -18.44 2.66 -13.51
N SER A 50 -19.54 2.45 -12.78
CA SER A 50 -19.51 2.37 -11.31
C SER A 50 -18.68 1.18 -10.83
N TYR A 51 -18.82 0.02 -11.47
CA TYR A 51 -18.06 -1.18 -11.13
C TYR A 51 -16.57 -1.00 -11.42
N GLU A 52 -16.21 -0.43 -12.57
CA GLU A 52 -14.81 -0.13 -12.91
C GLU A 52 -14.19 0.85 -11.90
N MET A 53 -14.93 1.87 -11.49
CA MET A 53 -14.46 2.83 -10.48
C MET A 53 -14.25 2.18 -9.11
N ASP A 54 -15.18 1.34 -8.66
CA ASP A 54 -15.09 0.62 -7.39
C ASP A 54 -13.88 -0.33 -7.39
N LEU A 55 -13.66 -1.05 -8.50
CA LEU A 55 -12.50 -1.94 -8.66
C LEU A 55 -11.17 -1.16 -8.59
N ILE A 56 -11.10 0.01 -9.20
CA ILE A 56 -9.92 0.90 -9.12
C ILE A 56 -9.69 1.34 -7.67
N SER A 57 -10.75 1.76 -6.96
CA SER A 57 -10.66 2.18 -5.56
C SER A 57 -10.13 1.05 -4.68
N GLN A 58 -10.73 -0.14 -4.77
CA GLN A 58 -10.31 -1.30 -4.01
C GLN A 58 -8.86 -1.70 -4.30
N THR A 59 -8.43 -1.60 -5.57
CA THR A 59 -7.05 -1.87 -5.96
C THR A 59 -6.08 -0.87 -5.33
N GLN A 60 -6.43 0.42 -5.33
CA GLN A 60 -5.60 1.47 -4.71
C GLN A 60 -5.50 1.28 -3.20
N ASP A 61 -6.63 1.00 -2.53
CA ASP A 61 -6.66 0.75 -1.09
C ASP A 61 -5.78 -0.46 -0.72
N THR A 62 -5.91 -1.56 -1.49
CA THR A 62 -5.10 -2.77 -1.30
C THR A 62 -3.60 -2.49 -1.51
N GLN A 63 -3.23 -1.68 -2.51
CA GLN A 63 -1.83 -1.29 -2.75
C GLN A 63 -1.25 -0.47 -1.59
N VAL A 64 -2.03 0.46 -1.04
CA VAL A 64 -1.62 1.24 0.13
C VAL A 64 -1.43 0.34 1.34
N GLU A 65 -2.34 -0.60 1.57
CA GLU A 65 -2.24 -1.55 2.67
C GLU A 65 -1.03 -2.49 2.53
N LEU A 66 -0.77 -2.99 1.32
CA LEU A 66 0.44 -3.76 1.01
C LEU A 66 1.71 -2.96 1.33
N GLY A 67 1.78 -1.69 0.94
CA GLY A 67 2.92 -0.82 1.24
C GLY A 67 3.14 -0.59 2.74
N LYS A 68 2.05 -0.50 3.52
CA LYS A 68 2.12 -0.43 5.00
C LYS A 68 2.69 -1.72 5.57
N ILE A 69 2.20 -2.88 5.14
CA ILE A 69 2.67 -4.19 5.62
C ILE A 69 4.16 -4.39 5.26
N GLN A 70 4.57 -4.07 4.04
CA GLN A 70 5.97 -4.14 3.63
C GLN A 70 6.87 -3.27 4.52
N SER A 71 6.42 -2.06 4.85
CA SER A 71 7.16 -1.15 5.74
C SER A 71 7.26 -1.72 7.16
N GLN A 72 6.19 -2.33 7.67
CA GLN A 72 6.20 -3.00 8.97
C GLN A 72 7.16 -4.19 8.99
N ILE A 73 7.15 -5.02 7.95
CA ILE A 73 8.08 -6.15 7.82
C ILE A 73 9.52 -5.64 7.83
N ARG A 74 9.83 -4.60 7.05
CA ARG A 74 11.18 -4.01 7.01
C ARG A 74 11.59 -3.46 8.38
N TYR A 75 10.69 -2.78 9.06
CA TYR A 75 10.94 -2.26 10.41
C TYR A 75 11.23 -3.39 11.43
N VAL A 76 10.48 -4.49 11.39
CA VAL A 76 10.74 -5.65 12.23
C VAL A 76 12.06 -6.32 11.86
N ALA A 77 12.37 -6.43 10.56
CA ALA A 77 13.65 -6.97 10.09
C ALA A 77 14.84 -6.12 10.57
N ASP A 78 14.75 -4.79 10.49
CA ASP A 78 15.79 -3.87 10.99
C ASP A 78 15.98 -4.01 12.51
N LYS A 79 14.89 -4.19 13.27
CA LYS A 79 14.95 -4.47 14.71
C LYS A 79 15.62 -5.81 15.01
N LEU A 80 15.26 -6.86 14.29
CA LEU A 80 15.88 -8.18 14.46
C LEU A 80 17.36 -8.13 14.11
N LEU A 81 17.72 -7.45 13.03
CA LEU A 81 19.11 -7.23 12.67
C LEU A 81 19.85 -6.52 13.80
N PHE A 82 19.29 -5.44 14.36
CA PHE A 82 19.88 -4.75 15.51
C PHE A 82 20.09 -5.66 16.71
N ILE A 83 19.10 -6.49 17.07
CA ILE A 83 19.22 -7.44 18.19
C ILE A 83 20.28 -8.50 17.90
N PHE A 84 20.35 -9.07 16.70
CA PHE A 84 21.36 -10.09 16.39
C PHE A 84 22.76 -9.52 16.24
N THR A 85 22.90 -8.27 15.77
CA THR A 85 24.20 -7.63 15.58
C THR A 85 24.75 -6.97 16.85
N TYR A 86 23.88 -6.49 17.74
CA TYR A 86 24.29 -5.71 18.90
C TYR A 86 23.68 -6.19 20.23
N GLY A 87 22.64 -7.02 20.20
CA GLY A 87 21.89 -7.42 21.38
C GLY A 87 22.54 -8.53 22.21
N GLU A 88 23.46 -9.32 21.64
CA GLU A 88 24.05 -10.48 22.34
C GLU A 88 25.58 -10.42 22.51
N GLN A 89 26.28 -9.50 21.83
CA GLN A 89 27.75 -9.54 21.70
C GLN A 89 28.49 -8.25 22.03
N ARG A 90 28.05 -7.46 23.01
CA ARG A 90 28.95 -6.47 23.59
C ARG A 90 29.00 -6.59 25.10
N THR A 91 30.16 -7.05 25.56
CA THR A 91 30.57 -6.87 26.95
C THR A 91 30.93 -5.39 27.15
N PHE A 92 30.93 -4.90 28.39
CA PHE A 92 31.28 -3.51 28.72
C PHE A 92 32.70 -3.13 28.23
N ASP A 93 33.58 -4.11 28.04
CA ASP A 93 34.90 -3.93 27.43
C ASP A 93 34.82 -3.49 25.96
N ASP A 94 33.83 -3.97 25.20
CA ASP A 94 33.61 -3.62 23.77
C ASP A 94 33.06 -2.20 23.59
N LEU A 95 32.62 -1.56 24.67
CA LEU A 95 32.12 -0.19 24.67
C LEU A 95 33.23 0.85 24.90
N GLN A 96 34.50 0.44 25.07
CA GLN A 96 35.72 1.28 25.13
C GLN A 96 35.60 2.57 25.99
N GLY A 97 34.82 2.52 27.07
CA GLY A 97 34.59 3.67 27.95
C GLY A 97 33.64 4.74 27.39
N SER A 98 32.87 4.42 26.35
CA SER A 98 31.78 5.26 25.81
C SER A 98 30.53 5.25 26.70
N VAL A 99 30.42 4.26 27.61
CA VAL A 99 29.39 4.19 28.63
C VAL A 99 30.07 4.15 29.99
N LYS A 100 29.73 5.10 30.87
CA LYS A 100 30.14 5.13 32.28
C LYS A 100 28.91 4.83 33.11
N ILE A 101 28.96 3.76 33.91
CA ILE A 101 27.95 3.48 34.93
C ILE A 101 28.52 3.87 36.28
N SER A 102 27.80 4.71 37.00
CA SER A 102 28.10 5.11 38.37
C SER A 102 26.97 4.64 39.28
N ILE A 103 27.32 3.97 40.37
CA ILE A 103 26.38 3.59 41.43
C ILE A 103 26.60 4.51 42.62
N PHE A 104 25.55 5.26 42.97
CA PHE A 104 25.52 6.05 44.19
C PHE A 104 24.88 5.24 45.30
N ARG A 105 25.74 4.78 46.22
CA ARG A 105 25.31 4.08 47.43
C ARG A 105 25.30 5.04 48.61
N ARG A 106 24.12 5.24 49.18
CA ARG A 106 23.96 6.01 50.42
C ARG A 106 24.09 5.05 51.60
N ASP A 107 25.32 4.75 52.00
CA ASP A 107 25.55 4.12 53.30
C ASP A 107 25.66 5.20 54.38
N ARG A 108 25.21 4.89 55.60
CA ARG A 108 24.63 5.80 56.60
C ARG A 108 25.41 7.06 57.01
N LYS A 109 26.61 7.36 56.50
CA LYS A 109 27.32 8.64 56.72
C LYS A 109 28.12 9.21 55.54
N ILE A 110 28.30 8.52 54.40
CA ILE A 110 29.08 9.05 53.25
C ILE A 110 28.52 8.47 51.95
N ALA A 111 28.20 9.33 50.98
CA ALA A 111 27.82 8.92 49.62
C ALA A 111 29.08 8.50 48.86
N HIS A 112 29.09 7.27 48.34
CA HIS A 112 30.19 6.76 47.51
C HIS A 112 29.73 6.74 46.04
N ASP A 113 30.52 7.34 45.15
CA ASP A 113 30.40 7.18 43.69
C ASP A 113 31.27 5.97 43.29
N ILE A 114 30.62 4.87 42.93
CA ILE A 114 31.27 3.63 42.51
C ILE A 114 31.20 3.56 40.99
N ILE A 115 32.35 3.59 40.31
CA ILE A 115 32.41 3.27 38.88
C ILE A 115 32.14 1.77 38.74
N ALA A 116 30.98 1.43 38.18
CA ALA A 116 30.49 0.06 38.11
C ALA A 116 30.78 -0.59 36.75
N ASN A 117 30.99 -1.91 36.80
CA ASN A 117 31.12 -2.80 35.65
C ASN A 117 30.09 -3.95 35.73
N GLU A 118 30.11 -4.86 34.75
CA GLU A 118 29.20 -6.03 34.67
C GLU A 118 29.16 -6.89 35.92
N ASN A 119 30.26 -6.93 36.66
CA ASN A 119 30.44 -7.79 37.82
C ASN A 119 30.17 -7.06 39.15
N THR A 120 29.75 -5.79 39.09
CA THR A 120 29.49 -4.98 40.29
C THR A 120 28.10 -5.29 40.85
N GLU A 121 28.06 -5.83 42.07
CA GLU A 121 26.80 -6.18 42.75
C GLU A 121 25.97 -4.93 43.12
N VAL A 122 24.69 -4.97 42.74
CA VAL A 122 23.70 -3.90 43.01
C VAL A 122 22.91 -4.24 44.28
N LEU A 123 22.86 -3.30 45.23
CA LEU A 123 22.13 -3.45 46.48
C LEU A 123 20.85 -2.62 46.49
N ALA A 124 19.90 -3.02 47.34
CA ALA A 124 18.64 -2.29 47.51
C ALA A 124 18.91 -0.88 48.09
N GLY A 125 18.43 0.14 47.39
CA GLY A 125 18.63 1.56 47.76
C GLY A 125 19.75 2.26 46.98
N ASP A 126 20.43 1.56 46.08
CA ASP A 126 21.39 2.14 45.14
C ASP A 126 20.68 3.01 44.09
N VAL A 127 21.29 4.14 43.72
CA VAL A 127 20.90 4.95 42.56
C VAL A 127 21.91 4.74 41.46
N ILE A 128 21.46 4.27 40.30
CA ILE A 128 22.31 3.98 39.14
C ILE A 128 22.22 5.14 38.15
N GLU A 129 23.36 5.76 37.87
CA GLU A 129 23.50 6.75 36.81
C GLU A 129 24.24 6.13 35.63
N VAL A 130 23.66 6.25 34.44
CA VAL A 130 24.26 5.78 33.19
C VAL A 130 24.55 7.00 32.32
N SER A 131 25.83 7.32 32.14
CA SER A 131 26.28 8.43 31.30
C SER A 131 26.89 7.88 30.01
N ILE A 132 26.42 8.41 28.89
CA ILE A 132 26.90 8.03 27.56
C ILE A 132 27.79 9.17 27.04
N VAL A 133 29.07 8.90 26.81
CA VAL A 133 30.05 9.90 26.35
C VAL A 133 30.16 9.82 24.83
N ALA A 134 29.43 10.68 24.13
CA ALA A 134 29.39 10.73 22.66
C ALA A 134 30.70 11.20 21.99
N ASN A 135 31.71 11.61 22.76
CA ASN A 135 32.97 12.18 22.25
C ASN A 135 33.99 11.11 21.78
N LYS A 136 33.69 9.83 22.01
CA LYS A 136 34.36 8.71 21.35
C LYS A 136 33.34 8.11 20.39
N GLY A 137 33.67 8.07 19.10
CA GLY A 137 32.81 7.45 18.11
C GLY A 137 32.44 6.04 18.57
N PHE A 138 31.15 5.73 18.59
CA PHE A 138 30.65 4.40 18.99
C PHE A 138 31.14 3.27 18.07
N TYR A 139 31.72 3.62 16.92
CA TYR A 139 32.09 2.73 15.83
C TYR A 139 33.40 3.20 15.18
N THR A 140 34.43 2.35 15.19
CA THR A 140 35.34 2.22 14.05
C THR A 140 34.89 0.98 13.30
N PRO A 141 34.20 1.09 12.15
CA PRO A 141 33.89 -0.10 11.37
C PRO A 141 35.21 -0.74 10.95
N ASP A 142 35.38 -2.02 11.27
CA ASP A 142 36.47 -2.82 10.72
C ASP A 142 36.30 -2.86 9.19
N THR A 143 37.15 -2.13 8.48
CA THR A 143 37.19 -2.12 7.00
C THR A 143 37.83 -3.38 6.43
N SER A 144 37.94 -4.46 7.21
CA SER A 144 38.54 -5.74 6.82
C SER A 144 37.53 -6.78 6.32
N GLY A 145 36.23 -6.46 6.33
CA GLY A 145 35.19 -7.27 5.69
C GLY A 145 34.96 -6.82 4.25
N THR A 146 35.45 -7.60 3.30
CA THR A 146 35.24 -7.50 1.85
C THR A 146 33.76 -7.43 1.47
N MET A 147 33.18 -6.23 1.46
CA MET A 147 31.99 -5.92 0.68
C MET A 147 32.43 -5.73 -0.77
N GLY A 148 32.28 -6.78 -1.58
CA GLY A 148 32.37 -6.67 -3.03
C GLY A 148 31.38 -5.62 -3.52
N SER A 149 31.89 -4.53 -4.07
CA SER A 149 31.11 -3.52 -4.78
C SER A 149 30.32 -4.18 -5.93
N PRO A 150 28.98 -4.11 -5.97
CA PRO A 150 28.25 -4.38 -7.17
C PRO A 150 28.23 -3.07 -7.98
N ASN A 151 29.24 -2.86 -8.81
CA ASN A 151 29.13 -2.14 -10.10
C ASN A 151 30.50 -1.87 -10.72
N ALA A 152 30.90 -2.73 -11.64
CA ALA A 152 31.79 -2.37 -12.75
C ALA A 152 31.56 -3.35 -13.91
N VAL A 153 30.35 -3.39 -14.46
CA VAL A 153 30.14 -3.92 -15.82
C VAL A 153 30.48 -2.77 -16.77
N GLY A 154 31.74 -2.74 -17.19
CA GLY A 154 32.20 -1.91 -18.28
C GLY A 154 31.61 -2.40 -19.59
N LEU A 155 30.58 -1.70 -20.08
CA LEU A 155 30.16 -1.76 -21.48
C LEU A 155 31.18 -0.98 -22.32
N GLN A 156 32.12 -1.70 -22.94
CA GLN A 156 32.85 -1.22 -24.10
C GLN A 156 31.97 -1.40 -25.36
N PRO A 157 31.71 -0.36 -26.16
CA PRO A 157 31.28 -0.54 -27.53
C PRO A 157 32.50 -0.74 -28.44
N SER A 158 32.66 -1.93 -28.99
CA SER A 158 33.53 -2.19 -30.14
C SER A 158 32.95 -1.48 -31.37
N ILE A 159 33.66 -0.48 -31.89
CA ILE A 159 33.48 0.00 -33.26
C ILE A 159 34.66 -0.54 -34.06
N VAL A 160 34.37 -1.47 -34.98
CA VAL A 160 35.27 -1.94 -36.03
C VAL A 160 34.62 -1.57 -37.37
N GLY A 161 35.37 -0.89 -38.24
CA GLY A 161 35.12 -0.87 -39.68
C GLY A 161 34.87 0.51 -40.29
N GLN A 162 35.93 1.17 -40.76
CA GLN A 162 36.21 1.38 -42.20
C GLN A 162 37.64 1.88 -42.39
#